data_AF-S3UXK5-F1
#
_entry.id   AF-S3UXK5-F1
#
_cell.length_a   1.000
_cell.length_b   1.000
_cell.length_c   1.000
_cell.angle_alpha   90.00
_cell.angle_beta   90.00
_cell.angle_gamma   90.00
#
_symmetry.space_group_name_H-M   'P 1'
#
loop_
_entity.id
_entity.type
_entity.pdbx_description
1 polymer ?
#
loop_
_entity_poly.entity_id
_entity_poly.type
_entity_poly.pdbx_seq_one_letter_code
_entity_poly.pdbx_strand_id
1 'polypeptide(L)'
;MQDLSYMNLFIPVFFALLSGIAMSMQPGINSMLGKSVQSPWMASTISFFIGTLALFVFVVFLGETKSVSFLSEAINKNPWWIWTGGLLGVPCSNLRSSIRSKIGGD
;
A
#
# COMPACT_ATOMS: atom_id res chain seq x y z
N MET A 1 -12.00 -13.94 29.97
CA MET A 1 -12.04 -12.93 28.87
C MET A 1 -10.67 -12.69 28.25
N GLN A 2 -9.56 -12.81 28.99
CA GLN A 2 -8.19 -12.69 28.43
C GLN A 2 -7.77 -13.89 27.55
N ASP A 3 -8.16 -15.13 27.86
CA ASP A 3 -7.76 -16.32 27.08
C ASP A 3 -8.30 -16.36 25.63
N LEU A 4 -9.52 -15.88 25.41
CA LEU A 4 -10.11 -15.73 24.06
C LEU A 4 -9.37 -14.71 23.19
N SER A 5 -8.66 -13.75 23.82
CA SER A 5 -7.89 -12.72 23.11
C SER A 5 -6.60 -13.30 22.51
N TYR A 6 -5.97 -14.27 23.18
CA TYR A 6 -4.79 -14.96 22.67
C TYR A 6 -5.14 -15.97 21.57
N MET A 7 -6.28 -16.68 21.68
CA MET A 7 -6.74 -17.60 20.64
C MET A 7 -7.09 -16.88 19.33
N ASN A 8 -7.49 -15.60 19.41
CA ASN A 8 -7.71 -14.74 18.24
C ASN A 8 -6.46 -14.00 17.75
N LEU A 9 -5.27 -14.23 18.33
CA LEU A 9 -4.03 -13.58 17.89
C LEU A 9 -3.48 -14.19 16.59
N PHE A 10 -3.77 -15.46 16.31
CA PHE A 10 -3.27 -16.15 15.13
C PHE A 10 -3.74 -15.51 13.81
N ILE A 11 -5.01 -15.10 13.75
CA ILE A 11 -5.60 -14.46 12.57
C ILE A 11 -4.90 -13.13 12.22
N PRO A 12 -4.82 -12.13 13.13
CA PRO A 12 -4.14 -10.87 12.84
C PRO A 12 -2.63 -11.06 12.61
N VAL A 13 -1.96 -11.98 13.32
CA VAL A 13 -0.53 -12.29 13.07
C VAL A 13 -0.34 -12.86 11.67
N PHE A 14 -1.23 -13.74 11.21
CA PHE A 14 -1.20 -14.29 9.86
C PHE A 14 -1.34 -13.18 8.79
N PHE A 15 -2.31 -12.28 8.93
CA PHE A 15 -2.46 -11.13 8.02
C PHE A 15 -1.30 -10.14 8.11
N ALA A 16 -0.73 -9.93 9.30
CA ALA A 16 0.46 -9.10 9.48
C ALA A 16 1.70 -9.69 8.77
N LEU A 17 1.89 -11.01 8.86
CA LEU A 17 2.95 -11.70 8.11
C LEU A 17 2.73 -11.59 6.60
N LEU A 18 1.51 -11.84 6.13
CA LEU A 18 1.18 -11.78 4.71
C LEU A 18 1.37 -10.37 4.14
N SER A 19 0.94 -9.33 4.87
CA SER A 19 1.17 -7.93 4.47
C SER A 19 2.65 -7.56 4.49
N GLY A 20 3.43 -8.02 5.47
CA GLY A 20 4.89 -7.82 5.50
C GLY A 20 5.62 -8.47 4.32
N ILE A 21 5.21 -9.68 3.92
CA ILE A 21 5.71 -10.35 2.71
C ILE A 21 5.35 -9.53 1.46
N ALA A 22 4.08 -9.11 1.35
CA ALA A 22 3.60 -8.32 0.21
C ALA A 22 4.35 -6.99 0.08
N MET A 23 4.57 -6.27 1.18
CA MET A 23 5.36 -5.02 1.21
C MET A 23 6.81 -5.26 0.78
N SER A 24 7.40 -6.42 1.12
CA SER A 24 8.75 -6.78 0.71
C SER A 24 8.86 -7.13 -0.77
N MET A 25 7.78 -7.63 -1.39
CA MET A 25 7.71 -7.97 -2.81
C MET A 25 7.47 -6.76 -3.73
N GLN A 26 6.75 -5.73 -3.25
CA GLN A 26 6.40 -4.53 -4.02
C GLN A 26 7.60 -3.86 -4.72
N PRO A 27 8.78 -3.66 -4.09
CA PRO A 27 9.95 -3.09 -4.75
C PRO A 27 10.44 -3.92 -5.95
N GLY A 28 10.34 -5.25 -5.91
CA GLY A 28 10.73 -6.13 -7.01
C GLY A 28 9.79 -6.00 -8.20
N ILE A 29 8.48 -6.06 -7.94
CA ILE A 29 7.42 -5.90 -8.95
C ILE A 29 7.51 -4.51 -9.60
N ASN A 30 7.62 -3.45 -8.80
CA ASN A 30 7.73 -2.08 -9.29
C ASN A 30 9.03 -1.84 -10.07
N SER A 31 10.12 -2.54 -9.74
CA SER A 31 11.36 -2.49 -10.50
C SER A 31 11.22 -3.14 -11.88
N MET A 32 10.54 -4.28 -11.98
CA MET A 32 10.26 -4.92 -13.26
C MET A 32 9.34 -4.04 -14.13
N LEU A 33 8.27 -3.51 -13.55
CA LEU A 33 7.37 -2.59 -14.24
C LEU A 33 8.07 -1.28 -14.63
N GLY A 34 8.98 -0.78 -13.78
CA GLY A 34 9.81 0.40 -14.05
C GLY A 34 10.72 0.24 -15.25
N LYS A 35 11.24 -0.98 -15.49
CA LYS A 35 12.00 -1.29 -16.71
C LYS A 35 11.11 -1.27 -17.95
N SER A 36 9.88 -1.78 -17.87
CA SER A 36 8.92 -1.81 -18.98
C SER A 36 8.42 -0.41 -19.36
N VAL A 37 8.16 0.46 -18.38
CA VAL A 37 7.64 1.82 -18.58
C VAL A 37 8.78 2.86 -18.71
N GLN A 38 10.04 2.42 -18.60
CA GLN A 38 11.25 3.26 -18.59
C GLN A 38 11.24 4.39 -17.54
N SER A 39 10.34 4.32 -16.55
CA SER A 39 10.20 5.33 -15.51
C SER A 39 9.82 4.66 -14.18
N PRO A 40 10.71 4.69 -13.17
CA PRO A 40 10.46 4.11 -11.85
C PRO A 40 9.32 4.80 -11.08
N TRP A 41 9.15 6.11 -11.31
CA TRP A 41 8.06 6.90 -10.74
C TRP A 41 6.71 6.50 -11.33
N MET A 42 6.64 6.35 -12.66
CA MET A 42 5.41 5.90 -13.32
C MET A 42 5.02 4.48 -12.89
N ALA A 43 5.98 3.57 -12.79
CA ALA A 43 5.71 2.22 -12.32
C ALA A 43 5.13 2.19 -10.90
N SER A 44 5.66 3.00 -9.99
CA SER A 44 5.13 3.11 -8.62
C SER A 44 3.70 3.66 -8.61
N THR A 45 3.42 4.68 -9.41
CA THR A 45 2.07 5.25 -9.55
C THR A 45 1.09 4.24 -10.14
N ILE A 46 1.50 3.49 -11.17
CA ILE A 46 0.67 2.45 -11.80
C ILE A 46 0.36 1.34 -10.81
N SER A 47 1.36 0.84 -10.08
CA SER A 47 1.15 -0.20 -9.06
C SER A 47 0.24 0.28 -7.93
N PHE A 48 0.42 1.52 -7.46
CA PHE A 48 -0.46 2.11 -6.45
C PHE A 48 -1.90 2.29 -6.97
N PHE A 49 -2.05 2.73 -8.22
CA PHE A 49 -3.36 2.88 -8.87
C PHE A 49 -4.08 1.54 -9.01
N ILE A 50 -3.40 0.50 -9.50
CA ILE A 50 -3.96 -0.86 -9.61
C ILE A 50 -4.32 -1.41 -8.22
N GLY A 51 -3.45 -1.22 -7.22
CA GLY A 51 -3.73 -1.63 -5.84
C GLY A 51 -4.93 -0.91 -5.23
N THR A 52 -5.07 0.39 -5.50
CA THR A 52 -6.23 1.19 -5.07
C THR A 52 -7.51 0.70 -5.74
N LEU A 53 -7.46 0.40 -7.04
CA LEU A 53 -8.61 -0.12 -7.78
C LEU A 53 -9.03 -1.51 -7.25
N ALA A 54 -8.07 -2.39 -6.98
CA ALA A 54 -8.34 -3.70 -6.40
C ALA A 54 -8.99 -3.58 -5.01
N LEU A 55 -8.48 -2.68 -4.17
CA LEU A 55 -9.06 -2.40 -2.85
C LEU A 55 -10.47 -1.83 -2.97
N PHE A 56 -10.70 -0.90 -3.90
CA PHE A 56 -12.02 -0.33 -4.15
C PHE A 56 -13.04 -1.40 -4.55
N VAL A 57 -12.66 -2.27 -5.50
CA VAL A 57 -13.50 -3.41 -5.92
C VAL A 57 -13.79 -4.34 -4.75
N PHE A 58 -12.80 -4.64 -3.91
CA PHE A 58 -12.96 -5.47 -2.72
C PHE A 58 -13.97 -4.88 -1.72
N VAL A 59 -13.90 -3.56 -1.45
CA VAL A 59 -14.86 -2.85 -0.57
C VAL A 59 -16.28 -2.92 -1.14
N VAL A 60 -16.43 -2.75 -2.46
CA VAL A 60 -17.73 -2.89 -3.13
C VAL A 60 -18.28 -4.31 -2.97
N PHE A 61 -17.45 -5.34 -3.15
CA PHE A 61 -17.87 -6.73 -2.97
C PHE A 61 -18.29 -7.07 -1.53
N LEU A 62 -17.66 -6.47 -0.53
CA LEU A 62 -18.02 -6.62 0.88
C LEU A 62 -19.34 -5.90 1.24
N GLY A 63 -19.88 -5.06 0.35
CA GLY A 63 -21.07 -4.25 0.63
C GLY A 63 -20.82 -3.12 1.64
N GLU A 64 -19.56 -2.78 1.92
CA GLU A 64 -19.19 -1.70 2.85
C GLU A 64 -19.26 -0.30 2.20
N THR A 65 -20.03 -0.15 1.13
CA THR A 65 -20.26 1.13 0.46
C THR A 65 -21.11 2.03 1.33
N LYS A 66 -20.45 2.90 2.11
CA LYS A 66 -21.12 3.92 2.91
C LYS A 66 -21.55 5.11 2.03
N SER A 67 -22.66 5.73 2.39
CA SER A 67 -23.18 6.93 1.71
C SER A 67 -22.15 8.06 1.71
N VAL A 68 -22.22 8.93 0.69
CA VAL A 68 -21.40 10.16 0.58
C VAL A 68 -21.54 11.05 1.82
N SER A 69 -22.69 11.01 2.49
CA SER A 69 -22.91 11.71 3.77
C SER A 69 -21.98 11.23 4.88
N PHE A 70 -21.68 9.93 4.95
CA PHE A 70 -20.71 9.37 5.92
C PHE A 70 -19.30 9.90 5.67
N LEU A 71 -18.92 10.09 4.40
CA LEU A 71 -17.62 10.64 4.03
C LEU A 71 -17.48 12.10 4.52
N SER A 72 -18.54 12.90 4.34
CA SER A 72 -18.57 14.29 4.81
C SER A 72 -18.45 14.40 6.33
N GLU A 73 -19.08 13.47 7.06
CA GLU A 73 -19.01 13.44 8.52
C GLU A 73 -17.63 12.95 9.01
N ALA A 74 -17.05 11.95 8.33
CA ALA A 74 -15.73 11.44 8.64
C ALA A 74 -14.63 12.50 8.44
N ILE A 75 -14.73 13.34 7.40
CA ILE A 75 -13.78 14.44 7.15
C ILE A 75 -13.87 15.50 8.25
N ASN A 76 -15.08 15.84 8.71
CA ASN A 76 -15.27 16.85 9.74
C ASN A 76 -14.89 16.35 11.15
N LYS A 77 -15.05 15.06 11.44
CA LYS A 77 -14.75 14.49 12.76
C LYS A 77 -13.29 14.09 12.94
N ASN A 78 -12.60 13.73 11.86
CA ASN A 78 -11.24 13.20 11.94
C ASN A 78 -10.20 14.26 11.60
N PRO A 79 -9.08 14.30 12.36
CA PRO A 79 -8.00 15.22 12.07
C PRO A 79 -7.34 14.94 10.71
N TRP A 80 -6.86 16.01 10.06
CA TRP A 80 -6.37 15.96 8.69
C TRP A 80 -5.18 15.00 8.47
N TRP A 81 -4.35 14.75 9.48
CA TRP A 81 -3.18 13.85 9.39
C TRP A 81 -3.54 12.36 9.24
N ILE A 82 -4.77 11.95 9.57
CA ILE A 82 -5.19 10.56 9.34
C ILE A 82 -5.25 10.25 7.84
N TRP A 83 -5.63 11.25 7.05
CA TRP A 83 -5.75 11.14 5.59
C TRP A 83 -4.40 11.15 4.88
N THR A 84 -3.32 11.59 5.55
CA THR A 84 -1.96 11.58 4.98
C THR A 84 -1.32 10.19 4.97
N GLY A 85 -1.91 9.19 5.64
CA GLY A 85 -1.40 7.81 5.64
C GLY A 85 -1.30 7.20 4.24
N GLY A 86 -2.21 7.56 3.32
CA GLY A 86 -2.14 7.13 1.92
C GLY A 86 -0.98 7.73 1.12
N LEU A 87 -0.44 8.88 1.54
CA LEU A 87 0.66 9.57 0.86
C LEU A 87 2.03 8.94 1.18
N LEU A 88 2.15 8.14 2.23
CA LEU A 88 3.41 7.50 2.63
C LEU A 88 3.78 6.28 1.76
N GLY A 89 2.92 5.89 0.81
CA GLY A 89 3.15 4.78 -0.11
C GLY A 89 4.16 5.07 -1.23
N VAL A 90 4.83 6.24 -1.25
CA VAL A 90 5.85 6.57 -2.25
C VAL A 90 7.05 5.62 -2.07
N PRO A 91 7.28 4.66 -2.98
CA PRO A 91 8.30 3.66 -2.75
C PRO A 91 9.69 4.29 -2.86
N CYS A 92 10.45 4.24 -1.77
CA CYS A 92 11.86 4.63 -1.69
C CYS A 92 12.80 3.79 -2.60
N SER A 93 12.24 2.89 -3.44
CA SER A 93 12.98 1.99 -4.32
C SER A 93 13.81 2.69 -5.39
N ASN A 94 13.52 3.96 -5.69
CA ASN A 94 14.31 4.78 -6.63
C ASN A 94 15.71 5.11 -6.09
N LEU A 95 15.92 4.99 -4.78
CA LEU A 95 17.23 5.23 -4.18
C LEU A 95 18.23 4.14 -4.60
N ARG A 96 17.78 2.88 -4.78
CA ARG A 96 18.68 1.75 -5.06
C ARG A 96 19.21 1.74 -6.50
N SER A 97 18.41 2.14 -7.49
CA SER A 97 18.85 2.22 -8.89
C SER A 97 19.80 3.39 -9.15
N SER A 98 19.53 4.57 -8.56
CA SER A 98 20.40 5.74 -8.67
C SER A 98 21.72 5.59 -7.92
N ILE A 99 21.77 4.79 -6.85
CA ILE A 99 23.03 4.43 -6.19
C ILE A 99 23.82 3.47 -7.08
N ARG A 100 23.20 2.42 -7.66
CA ARG A 100 23.90 1.45 -8.52
C ARG A 100 24.53 2.09 -9.76
N SER A 101 23.86 3.05 -10.40
CA SER A 101 24.41 3.78 -11.56
C SER A 101 25.56 4.73 -11.21
N LYS A 102 25.81 5.01 -9.92
CA LYS A 102 26.93 5.84 -9.46
C LYS A 102 28.12 5.02 -8.93
N ILE A 103 27.96 3.72 -8.67
CA ILE A 103 29.06 2.82 -8.24
C ILE A 103 29.49 1.82 -9.33
N GLY A 104 28.70 1.64 -10.39
CA GLY A 104 29.13 0.98 -11.61
C GLY A 104 29.51 2.03 -12.63
N GLY A 105 30.75 2.51 -12.55
CA GLY A 105 31.40 3.16 -13.68
C GLY A 105 31.59 2.15 -14.81
N ASP A 106 31.50 2.67 -16.03
CA ASP A 106 31.97 2.17 -17.34
C ASP A 106 32.67 0.79 -17.36
#